data_AF-A0A940G8L3-F1
#
_entry.id   AF-A0A940G8L3-F1
#
_cell.length_a   1.000
_cell.length_b   1.000
_cell.length_c   1.000
_cell.angle_alpha   90.00
_cell.angle_beta   90.00
_cell.angle_gamma   90.00
#
_symmetry.space_group_name_H-M   'P 1'
#
loop_
_entity.id
_entity.type
_entity.pdbx_description
1 polymer ?
#
loop_
_entity_poly.entity_id
_entity_poly.type
_entity_poly.pdbx_seq_one_letter_code
_entity_poly.pdbx_strand_id
1 'polypeptide(L)'
;MDIVVTRSRIAGTLPFYEYRALISAEAVDIERRVRTYIVKAPKVAGSIPCLRIAPVIAPDRFFDLTDAGRGALAANIGVLAKRIETLVVRIIFPEMTADLLRPVIAIDHEPGDAAIWTDIDDLTGAYDRLAAECDILTAYDVGLRQDCERRAA
;
A
#
# COMPACT_ATOMS: atom_id res chain seq x y z
N MET A 1 -4.70 -4.99 10.99
CA MET A 1 -3.55 -5.39 10.16
C MET A 1 -2.51 -4.29 10.19
N ASP A 2 -1.23 -4.65 10.24
CA ASP A 2 -0.17 -3.64 10.33
C ASP A 2 0.29 -3.24 8.94
N ILE A 3 0.34 -1.93 8.67
CA ILE A 3 0.87 -1.35 7.44
C ILE A 3 2.04 -0.43 7.76
N VAL A 4 3.10 -0.54 6.96
CA VAL A 4 4.24 0.37 6.99
C VAL A 4 4.16 1.31 5.79
N VAL A 5 4.22 2.61 6.07
CA VAL A 5 4.22 3.67 5.08
C VAL A 5 5.58 4.34 5.10
N THR A 6 6.22 4.41 3.95
CA THR A 6 7.59 4.92 3.82
C THR A 6 7.67 6.05 2.83
N ARG A 7 8.61 6.95 3.09
CA ARG A 7 9.08 7.99 2.20
C ARG A 7 10.59 7.87 2.13
N SER A 8 11.14 7.69 0.94
CA SER A 8 12.59 7.52 0.75
C SER A 8 13.08 8.44 -0.37
N ARG A 9 14.12 9.22 -0.08
CA ARG A 9 14.77 10.13 -1.02
C ARG A 9 15.55 9.34 -2.05
N ILE A 10 15.38 9.71 -3.31
CA ILE A 10 16.18 9.19 -4.42
C ILE A 10 17.38 10.12 -4.59
N ALA A 11 18.58 9.57 -4.47
CA ALA A 11 19.82 10.34 -4.62
C ALA A 11 20.07 10.74 -6.09
N GLY A 12 20.59 11.95 -6.32
CA GLY A 12 21.23 12.33 -7.60
C GLY A 12 20.69 13.55 -8.35
N THR A 13 19.54 14.14 -8.01
CA THR A 13 19.03 15.44 -8.56
C THR A 13 17.82 15.96 -7.73
N LEU A 14 16.97 16.86 -8.26
CA LEU A 14 15.73 17.44 -7.67
C LEU A 14 15.08 16.52 -6.60
N PRO A 15 14.46 17.07 -5.53
CA PRO A 15 13.88 16.31 -4.41
C PRO A 15 12.80 15.29 -4.85
N PHE A 16 13.27 14.15 -5.31
CA PHE A 16 12.49 13.01 -5.76
C PHE A 16 12.37 12.02 -4.63
N TYR A 17 11.15 11.59 -4.38
CA TYR A 17 10.83 10.67 -3.31
C TYR A 17 10.03 9.48 -3.85
N GLU A 18 10.38 8.31 -3.35
CA GLU A 18 9.58 7.11 -3.45
C GLU A 18 8.72 7.01 -2.18
N TYR A 19 7.41 6.99 -2.37
CA TYR A 19 6.48 6.67 -1.30
C TYR A 19 5.95 5.26 -1.51
N ARG A 20 5.77 4.49 -0.42
CA ARG A 20 5.21 3.14 -0.47
C ARG A 20 4.32 2.91 0.75
N ALA A 21 3.23 2.17 0.56
CA ALA A 21 2.52 1.52 1.66
C ALA A 21 2.55 0.00 1.46
N LEU A 22 3.01 -0.72 2.49
CA LEU A 22 3.24 -2.16 2.46
C LEU A 22 2.65 -2.81 3.70
N ILE A 23 1.97 -3.95 3.54
CA ILE A 23 1.36 -4.67 4.66
C ILE A 23 2.42 -5.59 5.28
N SER A 24 2.53 -5.61 6.62
CA SER A 24 3.43 -6.53 7.31
C SER A 24 3.10 -7.98 6.93
N ALA A 25 4.12 -8.78 6.59
CA ALA A 25 3.90 -10.19 6.30
C ALA A 25 3.38 -10.95 7.53
N GLU A 26 3.69 -10.49 8.75
CA GLU A 26 3.20 -11.12 9.98
C GLU A 26 1.71 -10.87 10.23
N ALA A 27 1.17 -9.78 9.68
CA ALA A 27 -0.24 -9.42 9.81
C ALA A 27 -1.15 -10.21 8.85
N VAL A 28 -0.59 -11.04 7.95
CA VAL A 28 -1.32 -11.78 6.92
C VAL A 28 -1.18 -13.28 7.15
N ASP A 29 -2.30 -14.01 7.05
CA ASP A 29 -2.32 -15.46 7.24
C ASP A 29 -1.36 -16.20 6.31
N ILE A 30 -0.84 -17.33 6.80
CA ILE A 30 0.15 -18.12 6.07
C ILE A 30 -0.38 -18.61 4.73
N GLU A 31 -1.66 -18.99 4.66
CA GLU A 31 -2.31 -19.46 3.43
C GLU A 31 -2.33 -18.40 2.33
N ARG A 32 -2.52 -17.13 2.71
CA ARG A 32 -2.43 -16.01 1.77
C ARG A 32 -0.97 -15.72 1.43
N ARG A 33 -0.07 -15.69 2.41
CA ARG A 33 1.36 -15.42 2.19
C ARG A 33 1.98 -16.34 1.15
N VAL A 34 1.73 -17.64 1.21
CA VAL A 34 2.33 -18.61 0.27
C VAL A 34 1.85 -18.44 -1.17
N ARG A 35 0.70 -17.79 -1.38
CA ARG A 35 0.15 -17.49 -2.72
C ARG A 35 0.64 -16.16 -3.29
N THR A 36 1.47 -15.44 -2.54
CA THR A 36 1.87 -14.06 -2.84
C THR A 36 3.39 -13.89 -2.72
N TYR A 37 3.91 -12.78 -3.23
CA TYR A 37 5.34 -12.49 -3.16
C TYR A 37 5.66 -11.60 -1.97
N ILE A 38 6.59 -12.05 -1.12
CA ILE A 38 7.17 -11.26 -0.05
C ILE A 38 8.17 -10.28 -0.66
N VAL A 39 8.02 -9.01 -0.31
CA VAL A 39 8.95 -7.92 -0.64
C VAL A 39 9.61 -7.42 0.63
N LYS A 40 10.83 -6.89 0.53
CA LYS A 40 11.46 -6.19 1.65
C LYS A 40 11.01 -4.73 1.66
N ALA A 41 10.63 -4.21 2.82
CA ALA A 41 10.37 -2.79 2.97
C ALA A 41 11.64 -1.95 2.66
N PRO A 42 11.50 -0.66 2.31
CA PRO A 42 12.63 0.24 2.19
C PRO A 42 13.53 0.24 3.43
N LYS A 43 14.82 0.55 3.26
CA LYS A 43 15.81 0.49 4.35
C LYS A 43 15.43 1.34 5.57
N VAL A 44 14.76 2.48 5.35
CA VAL A 44 14.25 3.36 6.42
C VAL A 44 13.25 2.65 7.34
N ALA A 45 12.58 1.59 6.86
CA ALA A 45 11.68 0.74 7.64
C ALA A 45 12.34 -0.57 8.12
N GLY A 46 13.67 -0.68 8.06
CA GLY A 46 14.39 -1.85 8.58
C GLY A 46 14.47 -3.07 7.65
N SER A 47 14.07 -2.96 6.38
CA SER A 47 14.12 -4.08 5.40
C SER A 47 13.32 -5.33 5.78
N ILE A 48 12.27 -5.14 6.57
CA ILE A 48 11.41 -6.21 7.06
C ILE A 48 10.57 -6.88 5.94
N PRO A 49 10.09 -8.12 6.14
CA PRO A 49 9.20 -8.80 5.21
C PRO A 49 7.81 -8.15 5.15
N CYS A 50 7.39 -7.74 3.95
CA CYS A 50 6.08 -7.16 3.71
C CYS A 50 5.44 -7.71 2.43
N LEU A 51 4.18 -7.33 2.21
CA LEU A 51 3.38 -7.65 1.05
C LEU A 51 2.90 -6.36 0.37
N ARG A 52 2.73 -6.42 -0.95
CA ARG A 52 2.03 -5.37 -1.70
C ARG A 52 0.52 -5.45 -1.42
N ILE A 53 -0.18 -4.34 -1.50
CA ILE A 53 -1.63 -4.30 -1.22
C ILE A 53 -2.43 -5.16 -2.22
N ALA A 54 -2.07 -5.10 -3.52
CA ALA A 54 -2.76 -5.85 -4.59
C ALA A 54 -2.96 -7.35 -4.31
N PRO A 55 -1.90 -8.13 -4.01
CA PRO A 55 -2.07 -9.55 -3.69
C PRO A 55 -2.82 -9.82 -2.38
N VAL A 56 -2.89 -8.87 -1.44
CA VAL A 56 -3.63 -9.03 -0.18
C VAL A 56 -5.13 -8.84 -0.42
N ILE A 57 -5.52 -7.82 -1.19
CA ILE A 57 -6.93 -7.54 -1.49
C ILE A 57 -7.54 -8.51 -2.51
N ALA A 58 -6.70 -9.22 -3.27
CA ALA A 58 -7.14 -10.16 -4.29
C ALA A 58 -8.11 -11.20 -3.69
N PRO A 59 -9.30 -11.38 -4.27
CA PRO A 59 -10.26 -12.37 -3.79
C PRO A 59 -9.72 -13.78 -4.03
N ASP A 60 -10.12 -14.78 -3.25
CA ASP A 60 -9.56 -16.14 -3.34
C ASP A 60 -9.59 -16.72 -4.74
N ARG A 61 -10.70 -16.51 -5.46
CA ARG A 61 -10.86 -16.95 -6.85
C ARG A 61 -9.75 -16.46 -7.78
N PHE A 62 -9.10 -15.34 -7.49
CA PHE A 62 -8.01 -14.80 -8.31
C PHE A 62 -6.85 -15.78 -8.44
N PHE A 63 -6.54 -16.50 -7.36
CA PHE A 63 -5.43 -17.45 -7.31
C PHE A 63 -5.74 -18.75 -8.07
N ASP A 64 -7.02 -19.05 -8.29
CA ASP A 64 -7.49 -20.26 -8.97
C ASP A 64 -7.81 -20.04 -10.46
N LEU A 65 -7.87 -18.78 -10.93
CA LEU A 65 -8.20 -18.44 -12.31
C LEU A 65 -7.14 -18.89 -13.32
N THR A 66 -7.57 -19.25 -14.53
CA THR A 66 -6.70 -19.43 -15.71
C THR A 66 -6.27 -18.08 -16.29
N ASP A 67 -5.18 -18.06 -17.07
CA ASP A 67 -4.48 -16.81 -17.48
C ASP A 67 -5.36 -15.77 -18.19
N ALA A 68 -6.34 -16.18 -19.02
CA ALA A 68 -7.17 -15.22 -19.76
C ALA A 68 -8.11 -14.40 -18.85
N GLY A 69 -8.73 -15.03 -17.84
CA GLY A 69 -9.57 -14.34 -16.86
C GLY A 69 -8.76 -13.58 -15.80
N ARG A 70 -7.53 -14.02 -15.56
CA ARG A 70 -6.61 -13.44 -14.58
C ARG A 70 -6.17 -12.02 -14.98
N GLY A 71 -5.96 -11.74 -16.27
CA GLY A 71 -5.47 -10.44 -16.73
C GLY A 71 -6.38 -9.26 -16.39
N ALA A 72 -7.68 -9.38 -16.70
CA ALA A 72 -8.65 -8.32 -16.43
C ALA A 72 -8.87 -8.09 -14.93
N LEU A 73 -8.99 -9.17 -14.15
CA LEU A 73 -9.13 -9.07 -12.71
C LEU A 73 -7.86 -8.50 -12.04
N ALA A 74 -6.67 -8.90 -12.51
CA ALA A 74 -5.40 -8.35 -12.03
C ALA A 74 -5.30 -6.84 -12.26
N ALA A 75 -5.75 -6.35 -13.42
CA ALA A 75 -5.76 -4.92 -13.72
C ALA A 75 -6.65 -4.14 -12.75
N ASN A 76 -7.88 -4.61 -12.51
CA ASN A 76 -8.80 -3.96 -11.59
C ASN A 76 -8.31 -4.01 -10.13
N ILE A 77 -7.77 -5.16 -9.70
CA ILE A 77 -7.10 -5.28 -8.39
C ILE A 77 -5.96 -4.27 -8.29
N GLY A 78 -5.16 -4.11 -9.35
CA GLY A 78 -4.08 -3.14 -9.41
C GLY A 78 -4.55 -1.70 -9.23
N VAL A 79 -5.64 -1.30 -9.89
CA VAL A 79 -6.24 0.04 -9.76
C VAL A 79 -6.71 0.29 -8.33
N LEU A 80 -7.50 -0.64 -7.76
CA LEU A 80 -7.99 -0.52 -6.40
C LEU A 80 -6.85 -0.48 -5.38
N ALA A 81 -5.88 -1.38 -5.50
CA ALA A 81 -4.71 -1.40 -4.63
C ALA A 81 -3.92 -0.09 -4.71
N LYS A 82 -3.81 0.50 -5.90
CA LYS A 82 -3.11 1.76 -6.09
C LYS A 82 -3.86 2.93 -5.46
N ARG A 83 -5.19 2.91 -5.55
CA ARG A 83 -6.05 3.88 -4.87
C ARG A 83 -5.89 3.79 -3.36
N ILE A 84 -5.96 2.59 -2.78
CA ILE A 84 -5.73 2.35 -1.36
C ILE A 84 -4.32 2.81 -0.94
N GLU A 85 -3.28 2.41 -1.68
CA GLU A 85 -1.88 2.83 -1.41
C GLU A 85 -1.77 4.37 -1.39
N THR A 86 -2.43 5.04 -2.33
CA THR A 86 -2.45 6.51 -2.43
C THR A 86 -3.16 7.14 -1.22
N LEU A 87 -4.35 6.65 -0.85
CA LEU A 87 -5.11 7.15 0.29
C LEU A 87 -4.32 7.03 1.60
N VAL A 88 -3.71 5.85 1.82
CA VAL A 88 -2.87 5.57 2.98
C VAL A 88 -1.66 6.52 3.03
N VAL A 89 -0.94 6.66 1.92
CA VAL A 89 0.22 7.56 1.85
C VAL A 89 -0.18 9.01 2.11
N ARG A 90 -1.30 9.49 1.55
CA ARG A 90 -1.75 10.89 1.70
C ARG A 90 -2.14 11.24 3.12
N ILE A 91 -2.72 10.30 3.87
CA ILE A 91 -3.03 10.53 5.29
C ILE A 91 -1.76 10.65 6.13
N ILE A 92 -0.76 9.82 5.85
CA ILE A 92 0.47 9.75 6.65
C ILE A 92 1.48 10.83 6.25
N PHE A 93 1.60 11.09 4.96
CA PHE A 93 2.50 12.06 4.32
C PHE A 93 1.67 13.06 3.51
N PRO A 94 1.03 14.07 4.15
CA PRO A 94 0.11 14.99 3.50
C PRO A 94 0.77 15.87 2.43
N GLU A 95 2.10 15.95 2.42
CA GLU A 95 2.84 16.60 1.35
C GLU A 95 2.77 15.86 0.00
N MET A 96 2.38 14.59 0.00
CA MET A 96 2.07 13.84 -1.22
C MET A 96 0.70 14.28 -1.73
N THR A 97 0.66 15.13 -2.76
CA THR A 97 -0.60 15.71 -3.28
C THR A 97 -1.07 15.09 -4.59
N ALA A 98 -0.35 14.10 -5.13
CA ALA A 98 -0.72 13.44 -6.37
C ALA A 98 -2.02 12.64 -6.22
N ASP A 99 -2.88 12.69 -7.25
CA ASP A 99 -4.15 11.95 -7.28
C ASP A 99 -3.97 10.43 -7.24
N LEU A 100 -2.85 9.96 -7.80
CA LEU A 100 -2.44 8.58 -7.77
C LEU A 100 -0.93 8.50 -7.56
N LEU A 101 -0.53 7.63 -6.65
CA LEU A 101 0.87 7.44 -6.31
C LEU A 101 1.66 7.02 -7.57
N ARG A 102 2.81 7.63 -7.81
CA ARG A 102 3.71 7.25 -8.91
C ARG A 102 4.95 6.57 -8.34
N PRO A 103 5.74 5.83 -9.15
CA PRO A 103 7.00 5.27 -8.68
C PRO A 103 7.95 6.33 -8.11
N VAL A 104 7.91 7.55 -8.66
CA VAL A 104 8.74 8.68 -8.24
C VAL A 104 7.88 9.94 -8.23
N ILE A 105 7.98 10.74 -7.16
CA ILE A 105 7.27 12.01 -6.99
C ILE A 105 8.28 13.12 -6.71
N ALA A 106 8.21 14.22 -7.46
CA ALA A 106 8.92 15.45 -7.13
C ALA A 106 8.13 16.22 -6.07
N ILE A 107 8.81 16.71 -5.04
CA ILE A 107 8.22 17.60 -4.04
C ILE A 107 9.11 18.82 -3.86
N ASP A 108 8.54 19.99 -3.55
CA ASP A 108 9.28 21.26 -3.56
C ASP A 108 10.13 21.52 -2.29
N HIS A 109 10.25 20.54 -1.40
CA HIS A 109 10.97 20.64 -0.13
C HIS A 109 11.70 19.32 0.20
N GLU A 110 12.63 19.35 1.15
CA GLU A 110 13.43 18.17 1.55
C GLU A 110 13.00 17.64 2.93
N PRO A 111 11.90 16.86 3.04
CA PRO A 111 11.43 16.36 4.33
C PRO A 111 12.25 15.18 4.87
N GLY A 112 13.20 14.65 4.10
CA GLY A 112 14.06 13.51 4.48
C GLY A 112 13.36 12.14 4.42
N ASP A 113 14.07 11.08 4.80
CA ASP A 113 13.51 9.73 4.83
C ASP A 113 12.62 9.53 6.07
N ALA A 114 11.53 8.79 5.93
CA ALA A 114 10.65 8.44 7.05
C ALA A 114 9.99 7.07 6.84
N ALA A 115 9.72 6.39 7.96
CA ALA A 115 8.89 5.20 8.02
C ALA A 115 7.90 5.35 9.19
N ILE A 116 6.63 5.11 8.91
CA ILE A 116 5.56 5.18 9.90
C ILE A 116 4.79 3.87 9.87
N TRP A 117 4.57 3.32 11.05
CA TRP A 117 3.76 2.14 11.27
C TRP A 117 2.39 2.51 11.78
N THR A 118 1.37 1.86 11.24
CA THR A 118 -0.01 2.07 11.69
C THR A 118 -0.88 0.85 11.44
N ASP A 119 -2.04 0.83 12.08
CA ASP A 119 -3.02 -0.23 11.97
C ASP A 119 -4.10 0.15 10.94
N ILE A 120 -4.52 -0.84 10.16
CA ILE A 120 -5.62 -0.76 9.19
C ILE A 120 -6.56 -1.94 9.38
N ASP A 121 -7.74 -1.85 8.77
CA ASP A 121 -8.68 -2.97 8.70
C ASP A 121 -8.07 -4.17 7.98
N ASP A 122 -8.63 -5.35 8.21
CA ASP A 122 -8.29 -6.53 7.42
C ASP A 122 -8.75 -6.35 5.98
N LEU A 123 -7.79 -6.29 5.06
CA LEU A 123 -8.03 -6.14 3.64
C LEU A 123 -7.95 -7.47 2.87
N THR A 124 -7.76 -8.61 3.55
CA THR A 124 -7.65 -9.93 2.91
C THR A 124 -8.87 -10.23 2.06
N GLY A 125 -8.68 -10.41 0.75
CA GLY A 125 -9.78 -10.71 -0.16
C GLY A 125 -10.84 -9.61 -0.29
N ALA A 126 -10.55 -8.39 0.18
CA ALA A 126 -11.53 -7.30 0.26
C ALA A 126 -11.89 -6.67 -1.09
N TYR A 127 -11.31 -7.14 -2.21
CA TYR A 127 -11.57 -6.59 -3.55
C TYR A 127 -13.06 -6.46 -3.85
N ASP A 128 -13.87 -7.51 -3.66
CA ASP A 128 -15.29 -7.46 -4.03
C ASP A 128 -16.10 -6.45 -3.22
N ARG A 129 -15.72 -6.27 -1.95
CA ARG A 129 -16.34 -5.30 -1.04
C ARG A 129 -16.00 -3.87 -1.45
N LEU A 130 -14.76 -3.61 -1.85
CA LEU A 130 -14.23 -2.25 -2.06
C LEU A 130 -14.28 -1.80 -3.52
N ALA A 131 -14.31 -2.72 -4.48
CA ALA A 131 -14.27 -2.40 -5.91
C ALA A 131 -15.51 -1.63 -6.38
N ALA A 132 -16.68 -1.89 -5.77
CA ALA A 132 -17.92 -1.19 -6.11
C ALA A 132 -17.87 0.31 -5.82
N GLU A 133 -17.06 0.72 -4.85
CA GLU A 133 -16.96 2.09 -4.34
C GLU A 133 -15.60 2.73 -4.64
N CYS A 134 -14.81 2.13 -5.55
CA CYS A 134 -13.41 2.48 -5.79
C CYS A 134 -13.15 3.99 -5.98
N ASP A 135 -14.07 4.70 -6.64
CA ASP A 135 -13.93 6.13 -6.92
C ASP A 135 -14.17 7.02 -5.68
N ILE A 136 -15.06 6.58 -4.78
CA ILE A 136 -15.46 7.31 -3.58
C ILE A 136 -14.75 6.84 -2.30
N LEU A 137 -13.92 5.79 -2.40
CA LEU A 137 -13.13 5.28 -1.28
C LEU A 137 -12.34 6.39 -0.58
N THR A 138 -12.45 6.38 0.74
CA THR A 138 -11.73 7.21 1.67
C THR A 138 -10.77 6.36 2.49
N ALA A 139 -9.88 7.01 3.23
CA ALA A 139 -8.98 6.29 4.13
C ALA A 139 -9.72 5.63 5.32
N TYR A 140 -10.91 6.13 5.68
CA TYR A 140 -11.73 5.52 6.73
C TYR A 140 -12.27 4.15 6.32
N ASP A 141 -12.52 3.94 5.02
CA ASP A 141 -13.02 2.67 4.48
C ASP A 141 -11.97 1.54 4.54
N VAL A 142 -10.72 1.90 4.82
CA VAL A 142 -9.60 0.98 5.07
C VAL A 142 -9.13 1.00 6.53
N GLY A 143 -9.90 1.60 7.43
CA GLY A 143 -9.63 1.59 8.88
C GLY A 143 -8.63 2.63 9.37
N LEU A 144 -8.12 3.52 8.50
CA LEU A 144 -7.23 4.60 8.95
C LEU A 144 -8.03 5.71 9.63
N ARG A 145 -7.73 5.95 10.90
CA ARG A 145 -8.25 7.10 11.66
C ARG A 145 -7.19 8.20 11.68
N GLN A 146 -7.59 9.47 11.57
CA GLN A 146 -6.65 10.61 11.62
C GLN A 146 -5.81 10.64 12.92
N ASP A 147 -6.30 10.02 13.99
CA ASP A 147 -5.63 9.91 15.29
C ASP A 147 -4.69 8.70 15.40
N CYS A 148 -4.42 7.99 14.30
CA CYS A 148 -3.52 6.83 14.30
C CYS A 148 -2.20 7.18 14.98
N GLU A 149 -1.95 6.55 16.13
CA GLU A 149 -0.73 6.68 16.91
C GLU A 149 0.46 6.39 15.99
N ARG A 150 1.13 7.46 15.55
CA ARG A 150 2.30 7.36 14.68
C ARG A 150 3.41 6.69 15.47
N ARG A 151 3.61 5.39 15.28
CA ARG A 151 4.76 4.68 15.83
C ARG A 151 5.95 4.99 14.93
N ALA A 152 6.81 5.90 15.40
CA ALA A 152 8.10 6.15 14.78
C ALA A 152 8.97 4.90 14.94
N ALA A 153 9.60 4.46 13.86
CA ALA A 153 10.61 3.41 13.86
C ALA A 153 11.97 3.94 14.32
#